data_AF-A0A182VTZ8-F1
#
_entry.id   AF-A0A182VTZ8-F1
#
_cell.length_a   1.000
_cell.length_b   1.000
_cell.length_c   1.000
_cell.angle_alpha   90.00
_cell.angle_beta   90.00
_cell.angle_gamma   90.00
#
_symmetry.space_group_name_H-M   'P 1'
#
loop_
_entity.id
_entity.type
_entity.pdbx_description
1 polymer ?
#
loop_
_entity_poly.entity_id
_entity_poly.type
_entity_poly.pdbx_seq_one_letter_code
_entity_poly.pdbx_strand_id
1 'polypeptide(L)'
;MCRRREDMETSFMEWAYKIAERNLKQKYLTYGFRWQKSTSYKDLFLNWARYVIAYDPHTHLPVGYVFFRFNIAMGRTAVTIYGLHVDENYRNVGLGTHLMKTLEALAHRLGVELLIIGVAKRDIALKRFLNRLGFTAENKEASINPEYEVLVAPTLCYKLMQKYQKSMLENEKLLLTE
;
A
#
# COMPACT_ATOMS: atom_id res chain seq x y z
N MET A 1 -5.54 12.85 5.48
CA MET A 1 -5.04 13.84 4.48
C MET A 1 -3.75 13.30 3.84
N CYS A 2 -3.54 13.51 2.52
CA CYS A 2 -2.30 13.12 1.83
C CYS A 2 -1.22 14.20 2.02
N ARG A 3 -0.01 13.81 2.39
CA ARG A 3 1.13 14.71 2.64
C ARG A 3 2.39 14.21 1.95
N ARG A 4 3.20 15.13 1.41
CA ARG A 4 4.55 14.82 0.93
C ARG A 4 5.51 14.91 2.11
N ARG A 5 6.67 14.26 2.00
CA ARG A 5 7.73 14.40 3.01
C ARG A 5 8.05 15.87 3.32
N GLU A 6 8.14 16.71 2.29
CA GLU A 6 8.46 18.15 2.41
C GLU A 6 7.44 18.91 3.26
N ASP A 7 6.18 18.44 3.31
CA ASP A 7 5.09 19.10 4.02
C ASP A 7 4.95 18.61 5.48
N MET A 8 5.92 17.84 5.98
CA MET A 8 5.85 17.17 7.28
C MET A 8 6.96 17.57 8.23
N GLU A 9 6.60 17.73 9.50
CA GLU A 9 7.57 17.95 10.57
C GLU A 9 8.37 16.69 10.90
N THR A 10 9.58 16.88 11.44
CA THR A 10 10.42 15.78 11.93
C THR A 10 9.76 15.02 13.09
N SER A 11 8.98 15.72 13.93
CA SER A 11 8.21 15.15 15.03
C SER A 11 7.28 14.02 14.57
N PHE A 12 6.60 14.21 13.42
CA PHE A 12 5.77 13.18 12.82
C PHE A 12 6.60 11.99 12.34
N MET A 13 7.78 12.20 11.75
CA MET A 13 8.61 11.11 11.25
C MET A 13 9.12 10.21 12.37
N GLU A 14 9.47 10.80 13.52
CA GLU A 14 9.82 10.05 14.71
C GLU A 14 8.63 9.24 15.24
N TRP A 15 7.43 9.84 15.27
CA TRP A 15 6.21 9.13 15.65
C TRP A 15 5.91 7.97 14.69
N ALA A 16 5.97 8.21 13.38
CA ALA A 16 5.72 7.23 12.33
C ALA A 16 6.71 6.05 12.42
N TYR A 17 7.99 6.33 12.66
CA TYR A 17 8.97 5.29 12.91
C TYR A 17 8.65 4.48 14.17
N LYS A 18 8.35 5.13 15.29
CA LYS A 18 8.07 4.46 16.58
C LYS A 18 6.87 3.52 16.49
N ILE A 19 5.79 3.95 15.83
CA ILE A 19 4.62 3.09 15.64
C ILE A 19 4.91 1.94 14.65
N ALA A 20 5.67 2.16 13.58
CA ALA A 20 6.09 1.07 12.69
C ALA A 20 6.98 0.05 13.42
N GLU A 21 7.92 0.51 14.24
CA GLU A 21 8.78 -0.34 15.06
C GLU A 21 7.97 -1.21 16.01
N ARG A 22 7.03 -0.61 16.78
CA ARG A 22 6.14 -1.35 17.68
C ARG A 22 5.30 -2.39 16.94
N ASN A 23 4.84 -2.07 15.73
CA ASN A 23 3.92 -2.91 14.97
C ASN A 23 4.60 -4.06 14.22
N LEU A 24 5.83 -3.84 13.75
CA LEU A 24 6.50 -4.74 12.83
C LEU A 24 7.72 -5.45 13.41
N LYS A 25 8.45 -4.85 14.36
CA LYS A 25 9.77 -5.38 14.78
C LYS A 25 9.68 -6.82 15.24
N GLN A 26 8.73 -7.13 16.12
CA GLN A 26 8.58 -8.50 16.63
C GLN A 26 8.17 -9.47 15.51
N LYS A 27 7.24 -9.08 14.64
CA LYS A 27 6.82 -9.88 13.49
C LYS A 27 7.98 -10.18 12.55
N TYR A 28 8.80 -9.17 12.25
CA TYR A 28 9.96 -9.31 11.38
C TYR A 28 10.92 -10.35 11.94
N LEU A 29 11.27 -10.25 13.23
CA LEU A 29 12.14 -11.22 13.89
C LEU A 29 11.53 -12.63 13.87
N THR A 30 10.24 -12.77 14.17
CA THR A 30 9.54 -14.06 14.13
C THR A 30 9.50 -14.68 12.72
N TYR A 31 9.44 -13.85 11.67
CA TYR A 31 9.43 -14.31 10.28
C TYR A 31 10.84 -14.49 9.68
N GLY A 32 11.90 -14.31 10.47
CA GLY A 32 13.29 -14.47 10.01
C GLY A 32 13.85 -13.26 9.28
N PHE A 33 13.16 -12.12 9.29
CA PHE A 33 13.65 -10.87 8.75
C PHE A 33 14.50 -10.10 9.77
N ARG A 34 15.46 -9.34 9.26
CA ARG A 34 16.20 -8.35 10.07
C ARG A 34 15.43 -7.03 10.10
N TRP A 35 15.22 -6.48 11.29
CA TRP A 35 14.72 -5.11 11.44
C TRP A 35 15.87 -4.12 11.23
N GLN A 36 15.90 -3.44 10.09
CA GLN A 36 16.94 -2.47 9.78
C GLN A 36 16.51 -1.05 10.17
N LYS A 37 16.75 -0.69 11.43
CA LYS A 37 16.37 0.63 11.98
C LYS A 37 16.82 1.78 11.09
N SER A 38 18.08 1.80 10.66
CA SER A 38 18.64 2.89 9.86
C SER A 38 17.95 3.02 8.49
N THR A 39 17.73 1.90 7.78
CA THR A 39 17.08 1.88 6.46
C THR A 39 15.60 2.27 6.58
N SER A 40 14.85 1.61 7.46
CA SER A 40 13.42 1.88 7.65
C SER A 40 13.14 3.29 8.16
N TYR A 41 14.06 3.87 8.94
CA TYR A 41 13.97 5.28 9.33
C TYR A 41 14.27 6.20 8.14
N LYS A 42 15.36 5.97 7.41
CA LYS A 42 15.75 6.80 6.25
C LYS A 42 14.68 6.84 5.17
N ASP A 43 13.98 5.74 4.92
CA ASP A 43 12.92 5.68 3.91
C ASP A 43 11.79 6.69 4.18
N LEU A 44 11.50 6.95 5.46
CA LEU A 44 10.53 7.97 5.86
C LEU A 44 10.97 9.41 5.51
N PHE A 45 12.23 9.64 5.12
CA PHE A 45 12.74 10.97 4.80
C PHE A 45 12.98 11.16 3.30
N LEU A 46 12.70 10.16 2.47
CA LEU A 46 12.94 10.25 1.04
C LEU A 46 11.92 11.20 0.39
N ASN A 47 12.37 11.95 -0.61
CA ASN A 47 11.55 12.94 -1.34
C ASN A 47 10.31 12.34 -2.01
N TRP A 48 10.37 11.07 -2.41
CA TRP A 48 9.28 10.33 -3.01
C TRP A 48 8.23 9.88 -1.99
N ALA A 49 8.52 9.97 -0.69
CA ALA A 49 7.64 9.49 0.36
C ALA A 49 6.34 10.31 0.41
N ARG A 50 5.22 9.59 0.51
CA ARG A 50 3.89 10.13 0.67
C ARG A 50 3.18 9.44 1.84
N TYR A 51 2.30 10.18 2.50
CA TYR A 51 1.58 9.71 3.68
C TYR A 51 0.10 10.02 3.58
N VAL A 52 -0.76 9.03 3.79
CA VAL A 52 -2.16 9.28 4.19
C VAL A 52 -2.20 9.15 5.70
N ILE A 53 -2.56 10.22 6.40
CA ILE A 53 -2.53 10.28 7.88
C ILE A 53 -3.95 10.41 8.41
N ALA A 54 -4.25 9.65 9.46
CA ALA A 54 -5.43 9.77 10.30
C ALA A 54 -5.06 10.45 11.63
N TYR A 55 -5.90 11.39 12.05
CA TYR A 55 -5.76 12.13 13.29
C TYR A 55 -6.97 11.87 14.18
N ASP A 56 -6.73 11.81 15.48
CA ASP A 56 -7.80 11.81 16.46
C ASP A 56 -8.51 13.18 16.47
N PRO A 57 -9.84 13.24 16.40
CA PRO A 57 -10.57 14.50 16.29
C PRO A 57 -10.57 15.34 17.57
N HIS A 58 -10.29 14.74 18.73
CA HIS A 58 -10.30 15.42 20.03
C HIS A 58 -8.91 15.93 20.43
N THR A 59 -7.88 15.12 20.22
CA THR A 59 -6.49 15.44 20.59
C THR A 59 -5.69 16.05 19.44
N HIS A 60 -6.17 15.92 18.20
CA HIS A 60 -5.46 16.28 16.96
C HIS A 60 -4.11 15.57 16.79
N LEU A 61 -3.87 14.49 17.52
CA LEU A 61 -2.67 13.67 17.41
C LEU A 61 -2.84 12.63 16.29
N PRO A 62 -1.75 12.25 15.59
CA PRO A 62 -1.81 11.19 14.60
C PRO A 62 -2.04 9.83 15.27
N VAL A 63 -2.94 9.02 14.69
CA VAL A 63 -3.34 7.69 15.22
C VAL A 63 -3.17 6.56 14.22
N GLY A 64 -2.82 6.89 12.98
CA GLY A 64 -2.49 5.89 11.98
C GLY A 64 -2.07 6.54 10.67
N TYR A 65 -1.36 5.78 9.84
CA TYR A 65 -0.96 6.23 8.52
C TYR A 65 -0.75 5.09 7.52
N VAL A 66 -0.75 5.47 6.23
CA VAL A 66 -0.21 4.67 5.13
C VAL A 66 0.98 5.41 4.54
N PHE A 67 2.12 4.74 4.45
CA PHE A 67 3.34 5.25 3.80
C PHE A 67 3.50 4.57 2.44
N PHE A 68 3.62 5.39 1.40
CA PHE A 68 3.60 4.92 0.02
C PHE A 68 4.41 5.82 -0.91
N ARG A 69 4.55 5.36 -2.15
CA ARG A 69 5.19 6.06 -3.27
C ARG A 69 4.32 5.95 -4.53
N PHE A 70 4.31 7.00 -5.35
CA PHE A 70 3.91 6.89 -6.76
C PHE A 70 5.10 6.49 -7.63
N ASN A 71 4.94 5.45 -8.45
CA ASN A 71 5.98 4.94 -9.36
C ASN A 71 5.37 4.27 -10.60
N ILE A 72 6.23 3.77 -11.47
CA ILE A 72 5.88 2.78 -12.48
C ILE A 72 6.39 1.42 -11.99
N ALA A 73 5.52 0.42 -12.01
CA ALA A 73 5.84 -0.97 -11.67
C ALA A 73 5.04 -1.90 -12.58
N MET A 74 5.60 -3.04 -12.98
CA MET A 74 4.95 -3.98 -13.91
C MET A 74 4.48 -3.32 -15.24
N GLY A 75 5.16 -2.25 -15.70
CA GLY A 75 4.74 -1.48 -16.87
C GLY A 75 3.41 -0.71 -16.71
N ARG A 76 3.04 -0.41 -15.45
CA ARG A 76 1.80 0.29 -15.07
C ARG A 76 2.10 1.42 -14.10
N THR A 77 1.25 2.44 -14.11
CA THR A 77 1.25 3.45 -13.06
C THR A 77 0.82 2.82 -11.74
N ALA A 78 1.60 3.04 -10.69
CA ALA A 78 1.43 2.31 -9.44
C ALA A 78 1.59 3.18 -8.20
N VAL A 79 0.88 2.76 -7.15
CA VAL A 79 1.12 3.13 -5.77
C VAL A 79 1.75 1.94 -5.07
N THR A 80 3.03 2.05 -4.73
CA THR A 80 3.72 1.05 -3.89
C THR A 80 3.59 1.43 -2.42
N ILE A 81 3.00 0.54 -1.64
CA ILE A 81 2.73 0.72 -0.21
C ILE A 81 3.88 0.08 0.57
N TYR A 82 4.53 0.89 1.41
CA TYR A 82 5.66 0.48 2.24
C TYR A 82 5.23 0.19 3.68
N GLY A 83 4.13 0.79 4.16
CA GLY A 83 3.63 0.53 5.50
C GLY A 83 2.20 0.98 5.71
N LEU A 84 1.47 0.19 6.49
CA LEU A 84 0.16 0.53 7.05
C LEU A 84 0.25 0.35 8.57
N HIS A 85 0.09 1.43 9.32
CA HIS A 85 0.25 1.42 10.77
C HIS A 85 -0.90 2.14 11.43
N VAL A 86 -1.46 1.51 12.45
CA VAL A 86 -2.55 2.05 13.26
C VAL A 86 -2.19 1.86 14.72
N ASP A 87 -2.41 2.89 15.51
CA ASP A 87 -2.17 2.88 16.96
C ASP A 87 -3.04 1.80 17.59
N GLU A 88 -2.53 1.11 18.59
CA GLU A 88 -3.20 -0.06 19.16
C GLU A 88 -4.61 0.25 19.68
N ASN A 89 -4.81 1.45 20.22
CA ASN A 89 -6.09 1.91 20.75
C ASN A 89 -7.14 2.18 19.65
N TYR A 90 -6.70 2.26 18.38
CA TYR A 90 -7.54 2.55 17.22
C TYR A 90 -7.61 1.37 16.23
N ARG A 91 -7.21 0.18 16.66
CA ARG A 91 -7.32 -1.06 15.85
C ARG A 91 -8.71 -1.66 15.95
N ASN A 92 -9.03 -2.52 14.96
CA ASN A 92 -10.28 -3.28 14.90
C ASN A 92 -11.59 -2.45 14.87
N VAL A 93 -11.50 -1.12 14.73
CA VAL A 93 -12.65 -0.21 14.54
C VAL A 93 -12.80 0.27 13.09
N GLY A 94 -12.15 -0.40 12.14
CA GLY A 94 -12.24 -0.08 10.70
C GLY A 94 -11.29 1.01 10.20
N LEU A 95 -10.47 1.62 11.06
CA LEU A 95 -9.54 2.70 10.65
C LEU A 95 -8.56 2.27 9.55
N GLY A 96 -7.97 1.08 9.66
CA GLY A 96 -7.07 0.54 8.63
C GLY A 96 -7.75 0.38 7.26
N THR A 97 -9.00 -0.08 7.26
CA THR A 97 -9.83 -0.17 6.05
C THR A 97 -10.05 1.22 5.45
N HIS A 98 -10.40 2.21 6.28
CA HIS A 98 -10.65 3.58 5.82
C HIS A 98 -9.40 4.24 5.23
N LEU A 99 -8.24 4.04 5.86
CA LEU A 99 -6.94 4.50 5.35
C LEU A 99 -6.64 3.92 3.96
N MET A 100 -6.81 2.60 3.78
CA MET A 100 -6.58 1.94 2.49
C MET A 100 -7.56 2.40 1.42
N LYS A 101 -8.86 2.52 1.74
CA LYS A 101 -9.87 3.04 0.81
C LYS A 101 -9.62 4.49 0.42
N THR A 102 -9.12 5.30 1.35
CA THR A 102 -8.72 6.69 1.07
C THR A 102 -7.57 6.72 0.07
N LEU A 103 -6.58 5.84 0.24
CA LEU A 103 -5.47 5.70 -0.71
C LEU A 103 -5.95 5.20 -2.09
N GLU A 104 -6.85 4.21 -2.13
CA GLU A 104 -7.44 3.73 -3.39
C GLU A 104 -8.20 4.84 -4.12
N ALA A 105 -9.01 5.63 -3.40
CA ALA A 105 -9.72 6.77 -3.98
C ALA A 105 -8.77 7.84 -4.52
N LEU A 106 -7.67 8.12 -3.80
CA LEU A 106 -6.62 9.02 -4.28
C LEU A 106 -5.95 8.48 -5.55
N ALA A 107 -5.56 7.21 -5.55
CA ALA A 107 -4.94 6.54 -6.69
C ALA A 107 -5.87 6.59 -7.93
N HIS A 108 -7.15 6.27 -7.74
CA HIS A 108 -8.16 6.34 -8.80
C HIS A 108 -8.29 7.74 -9.39
N ARG A 109 -8.37 8.79 -8.56
CA ARG A 109 -8.47 10.18 -9.01
C ARG A 109 -7.24 10.65 -9.80
N LEU A 110 -6.08 10.06 -9.52
CA LEU A 110 -4.82 10.36 -10.22
C LEU A 110 -4.59 9.46 -11.44
N GLY A 111 -5.55 8.61 -11.80
CA GLY A 111 -5.42 7.69 -12.93
C GLY A 111 -4.40 6.56 -12.71
N VAL A 112 -3.98 6.32 -11.46
CA VAL A 112 -3.06 5.23 -11.12
C VAL A 112 -3.76 3.89 -11.36
N GLU A 113 -3.07 2.94 -11.98
CA GLU A 113 -3.64 1.67 -12.38
C GLU A 113 -3.61 0.59 -11.29
N LEU A 114 -2.57 0.60 -10.43
CA LEU A 114 -2.31 -0.51 -9.51
C LEU A 114 -1.90 -0.03 -8.12
N LEU A 115 -2.42 -0.66 -7.07
CA LEU A 115 -1.82 -0.62 -5.75
C LEU A 115 -0.99 -1.90 -5.53
N ILE A 116 0.20 -1.76 -4.97
CA ILE A 116 1.15 -2.86 -4.77
C ILE A 116 1.62 -2.83 -3.32
N ILE A 117 1.70 -3.99 -2.68
CA ILE A 117 2.26 -4.14 -1.34
C ILE A 117 3.05 -5.43 -1.21
N GLY A 118 4.25 -5.34 -0.63
CA GLY A 118 5.03 -6.51 -0.24
C GLY A 118 4.64 -6.95 1.17
N VAL A 119 4.31 -8.23 1.34
CA VAL A 119 3.95 -8.80 2.64
C VAL A 119 4.75 -10.05 2.93
N ALA A 120 5.01 -10.30 4.21
CA ALA A 120 5.59 -11.58 4.62
C ALA A 120 4.60 -12.71 4.33
N LYS A 121 5.05 -13.80 3.71
CA LYS A 121 4.22 -14.99 3.46
C LYS A 121 3.58 -15.55 4.73
N ARG A 122 4.24 -15.35 5.87
CA ARG A 122 3.82 -15.78 7.21
C ARG A 122 2.85 -14.81 7.91
N ASP A 123 2.64 -13.57 7.42
CA ASP A 123 1.67 -12.63 8.02
C ASP A 123 0.24 -12.89 7.51
N ILE A 124 -0.33 -14.01 7.93
CA ILE A 124 -1.66 -14.45 7.52
C ILE A 124 -2.74 -13.42 7.86
N ALA A 125 -2.58 -12.70 8.98
CA ALA A 125 -3.53 -11.69 9.42
C ALA A 125 -3.57 -10.49 8.45
N LEU A 126 -2.41 -9.97 8.07
CA LEU A 126 -2.29 -8.88 7.09
C LEU A 126 -2.82 -9.31 5.72
N LYS A 127 -2.46 -10.51 5.26
CA LYS A 127 -2.96 -11.06 3.99
C LYS A 127 -4.47 -11.17 3.95
N ARG A 128 -5.08 -11.74 5.00
CA ARG A 128 -6.54 -11.83 5.11
C ARG A 128 -7.20 -10.45 5.09
N PHE A 129 -6.58 -9.46 5.73
CA PHE A 129 -7.06 -8.08 5.70
C PHE A 129 -6.99 -7.50 4.29
N LEU A 130 -5.87 -7.62 3.59
CA LEU A 130 -5.67 -7.10 2.23
C LEU A 130 -6.56 -7.81 1.21
N ASN A 131 -6.75 -9.13 1.32
CA ASN A 131 -7.64 -9.88 0.43
C ASN A 131 -9.08 -9.39 0.49
N ARG A 132 -9.58 -9.01 1.69
CA ARG A 132 -10.91 -8.39 1.83
C ARG A 132 -11.00 -7.01 1.18
N LEU A 133 -9.86 -6.36 0.94
CA LEU A 133 -9.77 -5.10 0.20
C LEU A 133 -9.55 -5.31 -1.30
N GLY A 134 -9.55 -6.55 -1.79
CA GLY A 134 -9.40 -6.87 -3.21
C GLY A 134 -7.95 -6.99 -3.68
N PHE A 135 -6.98 -7.08 -2.76
CA PHE A 135 -5.61 -7.45 -3.11
C PHE A 135 -5.51 -8.95 -3.40
N THR A 136 -4.72 -9.31 -4.41
CA THR A 136 -4.46 -10.69 -4.82
C THR A 136 -2.97 -10.89 -5.06
N ALA A 137 -2.47 -12.12 -4.91
CA ALA A 137 -1.07 -12.42 -5.18
C ALA A 137 -0.72 -12.20 -6.65
N GLU A 138 0.39 -11.51 -6.90
CA GLU A 138 0.99 -11.40 -8.22
C GLU A 138 1.95 -12.57 -8.42
N ASN A 139 1.55 -13.52 -9.28
CA ASN A 139 2.28 -14.77 -9.47
C ASN A 139 3.39 -14.67 -10.52
N LYS A 140 3.45 -13.57 -11.29
CA LYS A 140 4.44 -13.40 -12.37
C LYS A 140 5.74 -12.75 -11.91
N GLU A 141 5.75 -12.12 -10.73
CA GLU A 141 6.95 -11.54 -10.15
C GLU A 141 7.43 -12.37 -8.96
N ALA A 142 8.58 -13.02 -9.11
CA ALA A 142 9.28 -13.57 -7.97
C ALA A 142 9.80 -12.40 -7.11
N SER A 143 9.40 -12.35 -5.84
CA SER A 143 10.01 -11.42 -4.89
C SER A 143 11.49 -11.77 -4.74
N ILE A 144 12.34 -10.73 -4.69
CA ILE A 144 13.78 -10.88 -4.45
C ILE A 144 14.04 -11.68 -3.16
N ASN A 145 13.14 -11.54 -2.18
CA ASN A 145 13.17 -12.30 -0.94
C ASN A 145 12.10 -13.41 -0.97
N PRO A 146 12.47 -14.70 -0.84
CA PRO A 146 11.54 -15.82 -0.93
C PRO A 146 10.48 -15.87 0.19
N GLU A 147 10.72 -15.19 1.31
CA GLU A 147 9.76 -15.09 2.43
C GLU A 147 8.75 -13.94 2.25
N TYR A 148 8.91 -13.11 1.21
CA TYR A 148 7.93 -12.11 0.79
C TYR A 148 7.04 -12.66 -0.33
N GLU A 149 5.84 -12.10 -0.42
CA GLU A 149 4.97 -12.19 -1.59
C GLU A 149 4.47 -10.79 -1.93
N VAL A 150 4.26 -10.53 -3.22
CA VAL A 150 3.72 -9.27 -3.71
C VAL A 150 2.22 -9.44 -3.88
N LEU A 151 1.44 -8.56 -3.24
CA LEU A 151 0.00 -8.46 -3.47
C LEU A 151 -0.32 -7.20 -4.25
N VAL A 152 -1.24 -7.31 -5.20
CA VAL A 152 -1.67 -6.21 -6.07
C VAL A 152 -3.18 -6.04 -6.03
N ALA A 153 -3.66 -4.80 -6.11
CA ALA A 153 -5.07 -4.46 -6.25
C ALA A 153 -5.26 -3.51 -7.44
N PRO A 154 -5.97 -3.92 -8.51
CA PRO A 154 -6.27 -3.05 -9.62
C PRO A 154 -7.26 -1.96 -9.20
N THR A 155 -6.97 -0.71 -9.54
CA THR A 155 -7.89 0.41 -9.29
C THR A 155 -9.12 0.31 -10.19
N LEU A 156 -10.18 1.06 -9.86
CA LEU A 156 -11.39 1.09 -10.68
C LEU A 156 -11.12 1.57 -12.12
N CYS A 157 -10.28 2.59 -12.31
CA CYS A 157 -9.93 3.05 -13.65
C CYS A 157 -9.25 1.94 -14.46
N TYR A 158 -8.34 1.18 -13.84
CA TYR A 158 -7.69 0.07 -14.53
C TYR A 158 -8.65 -1.07 -14.89
N LYS A 159 -9.56 -1.44 -13.97
CA LYS A 159 -10.61 -2.44 -14.25
C LYS A 159 -11.48 -2.02 -15.44
N LEU A 160 -11.84 -0.74 -15.53
CA LEU A 160 -12.61 -0.19 -16.65
C LEU A 160 -11.82 -0.25 -17.96
N MET A 161 -10.54 0.16 -17.94
CA MET A 161 -9.67 0.11 -19.11
C MET A 161 -9.48 -1.32 -19.64
N GLN A 162 -9.25 -2.30 -18.76
CA GLN A 162 -9.15 -3.70 -19.16
C GLN A 162 -10.44 -4.22 -19.79
N LYS A 163 -11.60 -3.89 -19.21
CA LYS A 163 -12.90 -4.28 -19.74
C LYS A 163 -13.11 -3.72 -21.15
N TYR A 164 -12.74 -2.46 -21.36
CA TYR A 164 -12.82 -1.81 -22.67
C TYR A 164 -11.88 -2.47 -23.69
N GLN A 165 -10.60 -2.68 -23.35
CA GLN A 165 -9.63 -3.35 -24.22
C GLN A 165 -10.08 -4.76 -24.63
N LYS A 166 -10.62 -5.53 -23.69
CA LYS A 166 -11.15 -6.87 -23.96
C LYS A 166 -12.31 -6.82 -24.97
N SER A 167 -13.25 -5.89 -24.79
CA SER A 167 -14.38 -5.73 -25.72
C SER A 167 -13.93 -5.34 -27.14
N MET A 168 -12.90 -4.50 -27.27
CA MET A 168 -12.34 -4.13 -28.57
C MET A 168 -11.69 -5.31 -29.29
N LEU A 169 -10.90 -6.11 -28.56
CA LEU A 169 -10.28 -7.33 -29.10
C LEU A 169 -11.30 -8.39 -29.51
N GLU A 170 -12.41 -8.51 -28.78
CA GLU A 170 -13.52 -9.40 -29.14
C GLU A 170 -14.22 -8.93 -30.42
N ASN A 171 -14.43 -7.62 -30.58
CA ASN A 171 -15.03 -7.05 -31.79
C ASN A 171 -14.10 -7.18 -33.01
N GLU A 172 -12.80 -6.95 -32.87
CA GLU A 172 -11.82 -7.14 -33.96
C GLU A 172 -11.76 -8.58 -34.45
N LYS A 173 -11.84 -9.56 -33.53
CA LYS A 173 -11.89 -10.97 -33.91
C LYS A 173 -13.14 -11.33 -34.70
N LEU A 174 -14.29 -10.75 -34.35
CA LEU A 174 -15.54 -10.98 -35.06
C LEU A 174 -15.46 -10.50 -36.53
N LEU A 175 -14.87 -9.32 -36.74
CA LEU A 175 -14.66 -8.71 -38.06
C LEU A 175 -13.66 -9.48 -38.94
N LEU A 176 -12.76 -10.27 -38.35
CA LEU A 176 -11.77 -11.07 -39.07
C LEU A 176 -12.25 -12.50 -39.38
N THR A 177 -13.44 -12.88 -38.89
CA THR A 177 -14.07 -14.19 -39.11
C THR A 177 -15.24 -14.16 -40.11
N GLU A 178 -15.56 -13.00 -40.67
CA GLU A 178 -16.48 -12.78 -41.81
C GLU A 178 -15.69 -12.60 -43.11
#